data_AF-A0A959A136-F1
#
_entry.id   AF-A0A959A136-F1
#
_cell.length_a   1.000
_cell.length_b   1.000
_cell.length_c   1.000
_cell.angle_alpha   90.00
_cell.angle_beta   90.00
_cell.angle_gamma   90.00
#
_symmetry.space_group_name_H-M   'P 1'
#
loop_
_entity.id
_entity.type
_entity.pdbx_description
1 polymer ?
#
loop_
_entity_poly.entity_id
_entity_poly.type
_entity_poly.pdbx_seq_one_letter_code
_entity_poly.pdbx_strand_id
1 'polypeptide(L)'
;ELAKEVTDSAIRRLLFDAGSDTDALMMLCRADITSKNMDKVSKYLANFDLVEKRMTEVEEKDRVRNFQPPITGDEIIEIFKIQPGPVIGEIKEKIKDAILDGEIENDREQAYQLMVKLATEKGLIKTEI
;
A
#
# COMPACT_ATOMS: atom_id res chain seq x y z
N GLU A 1 2.26 -23.25 -13.18
CA GLU A 1 1.44 -23.27 -11.96
C GLU A 1 0.64 -21.98 -11.88
N LEU A 2 -0.55 -22.02 -11.30
CA LEU A 2 -1.22 -20.83 -10.79
C LEU A 2 -0.49 -20.40 -9.51
N ALA A 3 -0.34 -19.09 -9.27
CA ALA A 3 0.21 -18.61 -8.00
C ALA A 3 -0.58 -19.25 -6.84
N LYS A 4 0.13 -19.88 -5.90
CA LYS A 4 -0.50 -20.66 -4.81
C LYS A 4 -1.22 -19.77 -3.80
N GLU A 5 -0.79 -18.52 -3.66
CA GLU A 5 -1.34 -17.57 -2.70
C GLU A 5 -1.04 -16.14 -3.15
N VAL A 6 -2.03 -15.25 -3.03
CA VAL A 6 -1.87 -13.81 -3.29
C VAL A 6 -1.67 -13.12 -1.95
N THR A 7 -0.59 -12.36 -1.81
CA THR A 7 -0.26 -11.67 -0.56
C THR A 7 -1.04 -10.37 -0.41
N ASP A 8 -1.33 -9.98 0.83
CA ASP A 8 -2.02 -8.72 1.10
C ASP A 8 -1.20 -7.50 0.66
N SER A 9 0.14 -7.58 0.71
CA SER A 9 1.01 -6.54 0.16
C SER A 9 0.80 -6.31 -1.34
N ALA A 10 0.67 -7.39 -2.12
CA ALA A 10 0.39 -7.27 -3.55
C ALA A 10 -1.00 -6.65 -3.80
N ILE A 11 -1.98 -7.01 -2.97
CA ILE A 11 -3.34 -6.46 -3.05
C ILE A 11 -3.35 -4.97 -2.68
N ARG A 12 -2.70 -4.56 -1.59
CA ARG A 12 -2.59 -3.15 -1.18
C ARG A 12 -1.94 -2.33 -2.29
N ARG A 13 -0.82 -2.79 -2.85
CA ARG A 13 -0.15 -2.09 -3.96
C ARG A 13 -1.06 -1.96 -5.18
N LEU A 14 -1.77 -3.03 -5.57
CA LEU A 14 -2.74 -2.97 -6.67
C LEU A 14 -3.84 -1.93 -6.41
N LEU A 15 -4.45 -1.95 -5.21
CA LEU A 15 -5.50 -1.01 -4.83
C LEU A 15 -4.99 0.44 -4.79
N PHE A 16 -3.76 0.65 -4.29
CA PHE A 16 -3.13 1.95 -4.22
C PHE A 16 -2.81 2.52 -5.61
N ASP A 17 -2.17 1.71 -6.47
CA ASP A 17 -1.70 2.14 -7.79
C ASP A 17 -2.87 2.32 -8.78
N ALA A 18 -3.86 1.43 -8.75
CA ALA A 18 -5.02 1.50 -9.63
C ALA A 18 -6.11 2.46 -9.12
N GLY A 19 -6.17 2.72 -7.81
CA GLY A 19 -7.09 3.68 -7.21
C GLY A 19 -8.54 3.46 -7.64
N SER A 20 -9.15 4.48 -8.25
CA SER A 20 -10.53 4.43 -8.76
C SER A 20 -10.73 3.50 -9.96
N ASP A 21 -9.67 3.21 -10.71
CA ASP A 21 -9.74 2.39 -11.92
C ASP A 21 -9.65 0.89 -11.62
N THR A 22 -9.47 0.52 -10.34
CA THR A 22 -9.32 -0.88 -9.90
C THR A 22 -10.45 -1.77 -10.42
N ASP A 23 -11.71 -1.35 -10.32
CA ASP A 23 -12.86 -2.20 -10.71
C ASP A 23 -12.93 -2.39 -12.22
N ALA A 24 -12.59 -1.35 -12.99
CA ALA A 24 -12.50 -1.43 -14.45
C ALA A 24 -11.35 -2.33 -14.90
N LEU A 25 -10.20 -2.24 -14.23
CA LEU A 25 -9.03 -3.10 -14.46
C LEU A 25 -9.38 -4.57 -14.21
N MET A 26 -10.04 -4.88 -13.08
CA MET A 26 -10.44 -6.24 -12.76
C MET A 26 -11.46 -6.79 -13.78
N MET A 27 -12.44 -5.97 -14.19
CA MET A 27 -13.39 -6.35 -15.24
C MET A 27 -12.70 -6.69 -16.56
N LEU A 28 -11.73 -5.86 -16.99
CA LEU A 28 -10.94 -6.11 -18.19
C LEU A 28 -10.16 -7.43 -18.09
N CYS A 29 -9.47 -7.66 -16.96
CA CYS A 29 -8.70 -8.88 -16.73
C CYS A 29 -9.58 -10.13 -16.76
N ARG A 30 -10.79 -10.05 -16.18
CA ARG A 30 -11.76 -11.15 -16.16
C ARG A 30 -12.26 -11.49 -17.56
N ALA A 31 -12.54 -10.48 -18.38
CA ALA A 31 -12.99 -10.66 -19.76
C ALA A 31 -11.94 -11.34 -20.64
N ASP A 32 -10.66 -11.13 -20.35
CA ASP A 32 -9.53 -11.70 -21.09
C ASP A 32 -9.26 -13.18 -20.77
N ILE A 33 -9.92 -13.74 -19.75
CA ILE A 33 -9.80 -15.17 -19.40
C ILE A 33 -10.51 -16.01 -20.46
N THR A 34 -9.75 -16.41 -21.47
CA THR A 34 -10.23 -17.26 -22.57
C THR A 34 -9.31 -18.48 -22.76
N SER A 35 -9.90 -19.64 -23.07
CA SER A 35 -9.15 -20.84 -23.43
C SER A 35 -10.04 -21.85 -24.13
N LYS A 36 -9.43 -22.72 -24.95
CA LYS A 36 -10.11 -23.93 -25.47
C LYS A 36 -10.36 -24.96 -24.37
N ASN A 37 -9.64 -24.88 -23.25
CA ASN A 37 -9.78 -25.80 -22.12
C ASN A 37 -10.68 -25.17 -21.06
N MET A 38 -11.92 -25.66 -20.96
CA MET A 38 -12.92 -25.13 -20.03
C MET A 38 -12.54 -25.34 -18.56
N ASP A 39 -11.87 -26.44 -18.20
CA ASP A 39 -11.42 -26.67 -16.82
C ASP A 39 -10.40 -25.62 -16.39
N LYS A 40 -9.54 -25.17 -17.31
CA LYS A 40 -8.61 -24.07 -17.05
C LYS A 40 -9.36 -22.77 -16.84
N VAL A 41 -10.30 -22.43 -17.72
CA VAL A 41 -11.13 -21.22 -17.59
C VAL A 41 -11.80 -21.18 -16.22
N SER A 42 -12.48 -22.26 -15.83
CA SER A 42 -13.14 -22.35 -14.53
C SER A 42 -12.18 -22.16 -13.35
N LYS A 43 -10.97 -22.74 -13.42
CA LYS A 43 -9.94 -22.55 -12.37
C LYS A 43 -9.44 -21.11 -12.30
N TYR A 44 -9.21 -20.46 -13.44
CA TYR A 44 -8.77 -19.06 -13.47
C TYR A 44 -9.86 -18.14 -12.94
N LEU A 45 -11.12 -18.33 -13.33
CA LEU A 45 -12.26 -17.55 -12.83
C LEU A 45 -12.43 -17.73 -11.32
N ALA A 46 -12.38 -18.96 -10.80
CA ALA A 46 -12.48 -19.20 -9.36
C ALA A 46 -11.36 -18.52 -8.55
N ASN A 47 -10.13 -18.53 -9.09
CA ASN A 47 -9.01 -17.80 -8.47
C ASN A 47 -9.20 -16.28 -8.55
N PHE A 48 -9.78 -15.79 -9.66
CA PHE A 48 -10.08 -14.38 -9.83
C PHE A 48 -11.11 -13.90 -8.80
N ASP A 49 -12.18 -14.67 -8.59
CA ASP A 49 -13.19 -14.41 -7.58
C ASP A 49 -12.58 -14.36 -6.16
N LEU A 50 -11.59 -15.23 -5.87
CA LEU A 50 -10.85 -15.20 -4.60
C LEU A 50 -10.04 -13.91 -4.45
N VAL A 51 -9.38 -13.43 -5.51
CA VAL A 51 -8.63 -12.17 -5.48
C VAL A 51 -9.58 -10.99 -5.26
N GLU A 52 -10.70 -10.92 -5.96
CA GLU A 52 -11.71 -9.86 -5.77
C GLU A 52 -12.25 -9.82 -4.33
N LYS A 53 -12.48 -10.99 -3.72
CA LYS A 53 -12.86 -11.10 -2.31
C LYS A 53 -11.79 -10.54 -1.39
N ARG A 54 -10.53 -10.93 -1.59
CA ARG A 54 -9.40 -10.43 -0.78
C ARG A 54 -9.18 -8.94 -0.94
N MET A 55 -9.36 -8.40 -2.15
CA MET A 55 -9.30 -6.96 -2.40
C MET A 55 -10.35 -6.19 -1.60
N THR A 56 -11.57 -6.72 -1.52
CA THR A 56 -12.64 -6.14 -0.70
C THR A 56 -12.27 -6.17 0.79
N GLU A 57 -11.79 -7.31 1.30
CA GLU A 57 -11.37 -7.47 2.69
C GLU A 57 -10.23 -6.48 3.08
N VAL A 58 -9.22 -6.34 2.21
CA VAL A 58 -8.10 -5.40 2.42
C VAL A 58 -8.56 -3.95 2.34
N GLU A 59 -9.43 -3.61 1.39
CA GLU A 59 -9.95 -2.24 1.27
C GLU A 59 -10.83 -1.83 2.46
N GLU A 60 -11.67 -2.73 2.97
CA GLU A 60 -12.49 -2.49 4.17
C GLU A 60 -11.62 -2.23 5.41
N LYS A 61 -10.52 -2.99 5.54
CA LYS A 61 -9.60 -2.88 6.67
C LYS A 61 -8.73 -1.62 6.58
N ASP A 62 -8.07 -1.43 5.45
CA ASP A 62 -6.94 -0.51 5.31
C ASP A 62 -7.28 0.78 4.52
N ARG A 63 -8.43 0.81 3.83
CA ARG A 63 -8.91 1.93 2.99
C ARG A 63 -7.86 2.45 2.01
N VAL A 64 -7.24 1.53 1.29
CA VAL A 64 -6.01 1.76 0.51
C VAL A 64 -6.27 2.56 -0.75
N ARG A 65 -7.43 2.44 -1.40
CA ARG A 65 -7.77 3.23 -2.60
C ARG A 65 -7.81 4.74 -2.31
N ASN A 66 -8.16 5.12 -1.09
CA ASN A 66 -8.20 6.51 -0.63
C ASN A 66 -7.03 6.82 0.33
N PHE A 67 -5.92 6.10 0.21
CA PHE A 67 -4.78 6.23 1.09
C PHE A 67 -4.34 7.69 1.25
N GLN A 68 -4.38 8.17 2.49
CA GLN A 68 -3.77 9.42 2.90
C GLN A 68 -2.62 9.07 3.84
N PRO A 69 -1.40 9.54 3.58
CA PRO A 69 -0.28 9.26 4.46
C PRO A 69 -0.59 9.83 5.86
N PRO A 70 -0.44 9.03 6.93
CA PRO A 70 -0.81 9.43 8.29
C PRO A 70 0.07 10.54 8.89
N ILE A 71 1.23 10.81 8.24
CA ILE A 71 2.19 11.85 8.58
C ILE A 71 2.46 12.70 7.34
N THR A 72 2.39 14.03 7.50
CA THR A 72 2.63 15.00 6.43
C THR A 72 4.09 15.45 6.38
N GLY A 73 4.48 16.09 5.26
CA GLY A 73 5.83 16.67 5.14
C GLY A 73 6.05 17.84 6.10
N ASP A 74 5.01 18.64 6.32
CA ASP A 74 5.04 19.79 7.22
C ASP A 74 5.26 19.35 8.67
N GLU A 75 4.62 18.25 9.09
CA GLU A 75 4.87 17.66 10.41
C GLU A 75 6.33 17.25 10.60
N ILE A 76 6.95 16.61 9.59
CA ILE A 76 8.38 16.24 9.64
C ILE A 76 9.25 17.49 9.79
N ILE A 77 8.95 18.55 9.04
CA ILE A 77 9.63 19.84 9.11
C ILE A 77 9.51 20.44 10.52
N GLU A 78 8.31 20.46 11.09
CA GLU A 78 8.05 21.06 12.39
C GLU A 78 8.73 20.33 13.54
N ILE A 79 8.77 19.00 13.50
CA ILE A 79 9.33 18.13 14.54
C ILE A 79 10.85 18.15 14.54
N PHE A 80 11.47 18.10 13.37
CA PHE A 80 12.93 18.04 13.24
C PHE A 80 13.58 19.39 12.93
N LYS A 81 12.78 20.47 12.78
CA LYS A 81 13.22 21.84 12.45
C LYS A 81 14.14 21.89 11.23
N ILE A 82 13.84 21.09 10.22
CA ILE A 82 14.59 21.02 8.97
C ILE A 82 13.94 21.83 7.86
N GLN A 83 14.75 22.26 6.89
CA GLN A 83 14.22 22.90 5.68
C GLN A 83 13.57 21.86 4.75
N PRO A 84 12.60 22.27 3.92
CA PRO A 84 12.07 21.42 2.85
C PRO A 84 13.21 20.86 1.98
N GLY A 85 13.19 19.55 1.71
CA GLY A 85 14.26 18.88 0.97
C GLY A 85 14.04 17.38 0.74
N PRO A 86 14.96 16.71 0.02
CA PRO A 86 14.83 15.32 -0.40
C PRO A 86 14.63 14.33 0.76
N VAL A 87 15.27 14.61 1.91
CA VAL A 87 15.18 13.79 3.12
C VAL A 87 13.74 13.59 3.59
N ILE A 88 12.89 14.62 3.48
CA ILE A 88 11.48 14.53 3.87
C ILE A 88 10.71 13.62 2.91
N GLY A 89 11.00 13.72 1.61
CA GLY A 89 10.44 12.84 0.59
C GLY A 89 10.78 11.38 0.86
N GLU A 90 12.07 11.10 1.15
CA GLU A 90 12.55 9.75 1.46
C GLU A 90 11.90 9.16 2.73
N ILE A 91 11.69 9.97 3.77
CA ILE A 91 11.00 9.52 4.99
C ILE A 91 9.54 9.19 4.68
N LYS A 92 8.83 10.07 3.97
CA LYS A 92 7.43 9.85 3.57
C LYS A 92 7.27 8.61 2.70
N GLU A 93 8.17 8.42 1.73
CA GLU A 93 8.15 7.29 0.82
C GLU A 93 8.36 5.97 1.58
N LYS A 94 9.35 5.91 2.47
CA LYS A 94 9.59 4.73 3.31
C LYS A 94 8.40 4.39 4.22
N ILE A 95 7.72 5.39 4.79
CA ILE A 95 6.52 5.15 5.61
C ILE A 95 5.39 4.57 4.75
N LYS A 96 5.15 5.16 3.57
CA LYS A 96 4.14 4.67 2.62
C LYS A 96 4.45 3.22 2.23
N ASP A 97 5.69 2.93 1.86
CA ASP A 97 6.10 1.58 1.44
C ASP A 97 5.94 0.58 2.59
N ALA A 98 6.33 0.93 3.81
CA ALA A 98 6.13 0.09 5.00
C ALA A 98 4.65 -0.24 5.25
N ILE A 99 3.73 0.70 5.01
CA ILE A 99 2.29 0.44 5.10
C ILE A 99 1.82 -0.47 3.96
N LEU A 100 2.22 -0.18 2.72
CA LEU A 100 1.83 -0.99 1.57
C LEU A 100 2.38 -2.42 1.63
N ASP A 101 3.56 -2.60 2.22
CA ASP A 101 4.18 -3.91 2.44
C ASP A 101 3.62 -4.60 3.71
N GLY A 102 2.95 -3.85 4.59
CA GLY A 102 2.27 -4.37 5.79
C GLY A 102 3.20 -4.54 6.98
N GLU A 103 4.34 -3.86 6.98
CA GLU A 103 5.28 -3.78 8.10
C GLU A 103 4.71 -2.96 9.25
N ILE A 104 3.91 -1.93 8.92
CA ILE A 104 3.14 -1.12 9.87
C ILE A 104 1.70 -0.96 9.38
N GLU A 105 0.78 -0.67 10.30
CA GLU A 105 -0.59 -0.31 9.93
C GLU A 105 -0.68 1.14 9.43
N ASN A 106 -1.77 1.47 8.73
CA ASN A 106 -2.09 2.84 8.33
C ASN A 106 -2.60 3.66 9.53
N ASP A 107 -1.78 3.75 10.57
CA ASP A 107 -2.08 4.47 11.79
C ASP A 107 -1.00 5.50 12.12
N ARG A 108 -1.42 6.56 12.79
CA ARG A 108 -0.56 7.70 13.08
C ARG A 108 0.56 7.36 14.05
N GLU A 109 0.33 6.46 15.00
CA GLU A 109 1.31 6.13 16.02
C GLU A 109 2.46 5.32 15.42
N GLN A 110 2.18 4.22 14.71
CA GLN A 110 3.21 3.41 14.07
C GLN A 110 3.97 4.21 13.02
N ALA A 111 3.27 5.01 12.21
CA ALA A 111 3.92 5.89 11.24
C ALA A 111 4.83 6.94 11.90
N TYR A 112 4.42 7.51 13.03
CA TYR A 112 5.23 8.44 13.80
C TYR A 112 6.48 7.76 14.38
N GLN A 113 6.34 6.56 14.97
CA GLN A 113 7.48 5.81 15.50
C GLN A 113 8.48 5.46 14.40
N LEU A 114 7.99 5.02 13.24
CA LEU A 114 8.84 4.73 12.08
C LEU A 114 9.51 6.00 11.54
N MET A 115 8.77 7.11 11.46
CA MET A 115 9.32 8.41 11.07
C MET A 115 10.48 8.83 11.98
N VAL A 116 10.32 8.74 13.31
CA VAL A 116 11.37 9.09 14.27
C VAL A 116 12.60 8.20 14.10
N LYS A 117 12.40 6.90 13.93
CA LYS A 117 13.48 5.95 13.65
C LYS A 117 14.25 6.32 12.38
N LEU A 118 13.54 6.53 11.27
CA LEU A 118 14.13 6.88 9.97
C LEU A 118 14.84 8.24 10.01
N ALA A 119 14.29 9.22 10.72
CA ALA A 119 14.90 10.53 10.90
C ALA A 119 16.21 10.42 11.69
N THR A 120 16.21 9.63 12.77
CA THR A 120 17.42 9.39 13.60
C THR A 120 18.51 8.68 12.80
N GLU A 121 18.17 7.68 11.99
CA GLU A 121 19.11 6.99 11.09
C GLU A 121 19.75 7.94 10.07
N LYS A 122 19.05 9.02 9.71
CA LYS A 122 19.55 10.08 8.82
C LYS A 122 20.29 11.20 9.56
N GLY A 123 20.48 11.07 10.87
CA GLY A 123 21.17 12.06 11.71
C GLY A 123 20.32 13.27 12.09
N LEU A 124 18.99 13.20 11.93
CA LEU A 124 18.08 14.24 12.39
C LEU A 124 17.80 14.06 13.88
N ILE A 125 17.95 15.14 14.64
CA ILE A 125 17.72 15.14 16.09
C ILE A 125 16.37 15.80 16.35
N LYS A 126 15.51 15.11 17.11
CA LYS A 126 14.26 15.69 17.59
C LYS A 126 14.61 16.90 18.46
N THR A 127 14.10 18.08 18.11
CA THR A 127 14.29 19.24 18.98
C THR A 127 13.33 19.09 20.16
N GLU A 128 13.86 18.82 21.35
CA GLU A 128 13.08 18.98 22.58
C GLU A 128 12.82 20.49 22.77
N ILE A 129 11.55 20.86 22.95
CA ILE A 129 11.18 22.22 23.39
C ILE A 129 11.41 22.29 24.89
#